data_AF-A0A8T5H2Q4-F1
#
_entry.id   AF-A0A8T5H2Q4-F1
#
_cell.length_a   1.000
_cell.length_b   1.000
_cell.length_c   1.000
_cell.angle_alpha   90.00
_cell.angle_beta   90.00
_cell.angle_gamma   90.00
#
_symmetry.space_group_name_H-M   'P 1'
#
loop_
_entity.id
_entity.type
_entity.pdbx_description
1 polymer ?
#
loop_
_entity_poly.entity_id
_entity_poly.type
_entity_poly.pdbx_seq_one_letter_code
_entity_poly.pdbx_strand_id
1 'polypeptide(L)'
;MNKKGAILHWTFAIFLVAIILFLSLQGRQENVSLVKGEWQVEFLQDNYFQAERELLEIDAIAKEVGISVIGEIASNGGYLESSSCGNVNGVALWKKDCLLGYDGATVTLAETLLEQQLPEIEFSEVGFTNGLFWAKGPEQNVSTEDNSYFYKASFAIPFDYNLNEEYNQLQQDAFTLVAKCQAAENLQECLNEEKLLYWEVGNCNGDYIEIDRKVVFCASSPFSVRLPFGSGTYRSFQHLEYQFALDFTPTTPFSLVGVTVDKVGEDYLLQFPLTDAESYRLHYTDWPDVMGAEGIVEEIFPQGISLDSRGFVEEHVSIDSPSISSCSPDVANLAYLCDDQVLYLLKDTGLVGLSPLSFAVTAIKNSEESPISEFITME
;
A
#
# COMPACT_ATOMS: atom_id res chain seq x y z
N MET A 1 -103.32 -0.41 -51.15
CA MET A 1 -102.02 -1.04 -50.80
C MET A 1 -102.23 -2.02 -49.64
N ASN A 2 -101.78 -3.26 -49.78
CA ASN A 2 -101.96 -4.31 -48.77
C ASN A 2 -100.98 -4.07 -47.60
N LYS A 3 -101.50 -3.79 -46.40
CA LYS A 3 -100.69 -3.44 -45.21
C LYS A 3 -99.61 -4.49 -44.89
N LYS A 4 -99.85 -5.76 -45.24
CA LYS A 4 -98.89 -6.85 -45.04
C LYS A 4 -97.68 -6.78 -45.99
N GLY A 5 -97.88 -6.30 -47.22
CA GLY A 5 -96.78 -6.13 -48.19
C GLY A 5 -95.87 -4.95 -47.86
N ALA A 6 -96.41 -3.90 -47.25
CA ALA A 6 -95.62 -2.74 -46.83
C ALA A 6 -94.63 -3.10 -45.70
N ILE A 7 -95.04 -3.93 -44.73
CA ILE A 7 -94.16 -4.37 -43.64
C ILE A 7 -92.97 -5.16 -44.20
N LEU A 8 -93.23 -6.13 -45.09
CA LEU A 8 -92.20 -6.95 -45.73
C LEU A 8 -91.18 -6.11 -46.52
N HIS A 9 -91.65 -5.09 -47.24
CA HIS A 9 -90.78 -4.19 -48.00
C HIS A 9 -89.89 -3.33 -47.09
N TRP A 10 -90.42 -2.83 -45.96
CA TRP A 10 -89.64 -2.03 -45.01
C TRP A 10 -88.63 -2.88 -44.23
N THR A 11 -88.99 -4.11 -43.85
CA THR A 11 -88.04 -5.03 -43.21
C THR A 11 -86.89 -5.36 -44.16
N PHE A 12 -87.17 -5.61 -45.44
CA PHE A 12 -86.13 -5.86 -46.44
C PHE A 12 -85.22 -4.65 -46.65
N ALA A 13 -85.79 -3.44 -46.72
CA ALA A 13 -85.02 -2.21 -46.86
C ALA A 13 -84.10 -1.96 -45.65
N ILE A 14 -84.58 -2.16 -44.42
CA ILE A 14 -83.77 -2.04 -43.20
C ILE A 14 -82.62 -3.06 -43.21
N PHE A 15 -82.90 -4.30 -43.61
CA PHE A 15 -81.88 -5.34 -43.69
C PHE A 15 -80.81 -5.01 -44.72
N LEU A 16 -81.21 -4.47 -45.87
CA LEU A 16 -80.31 -4.08 -46.95
C LEU A 16 -79.44 -2.88 -46.55
N VAL A 17 -80.00 -1.89 -45.85
CA VAL A 17 -79.24 -0.77 -45.27
C VAL A 17 -78.26 -1.27 -44.21
N ALA A 18 -78.66 -2.21 -43.34
CA ALA A 18 -77.78 -2.78 -42.34
C ALA A 18 -76.61 -3.56 -42.96
N ILE A 19 -76.85 -4.31 -44.04
CA ILE A 19 -75.79 -5.00 -44.79
C ILE A 19 -74.84 -3.98 -45.44
N ILE A 20 -75.36 -2.94 -46.09
CA ILE A 20 -74.51 -1.89 -46.70
C ILE A 20 -73.68 -1.20 -45.62
N LEU A 21 -74.29 -0.87 -44.48
CA LEU A 21 -73.59 -0.24 -43.36
C LEU A 21 -72.49 -1.16 -42.82
N PHE A 22 -72.81 -2.44 -42.59
CA PHE A 22 -71.86 -3.45 -42.14
C PHE A 22 -70.68 -3.61 -43.11
N LEU A 23 -70.95 -3.74 -44.41
CA LEU A 23 -69.92 -3.86 -45.44
C LEU A 23 -69.09 -2.57 -45.58
N SER A 24 -69.71 -1.40 -45.41
CA SER A 24 -68.99 -0.12 -45.43
C SER A 24 -68.07 0.07 -44.21
N LEU A 25 -68.47 -0.48 -43.06
CA LEU A 25 -67.69 -0.46 -41.83
C LEU A 25 -66.54 -1.49 -41.89
N GLN A 26 -66.79 -2.68 -42.45
CA GLN A 26 -65.73 -3.67 -42.69
C GLN A 26 -64.74 -3.21 -43.77
N GLY A 27 -65.20 -2.56 -44.84
CA GLY A 27 -64.32 -2.03 -45.89
C GLY A 27 -63.44 -0.86 -45.46
N ARG A 28 -63.71 -0.27 -44.27
CA ARG A 28 -62.89 0.77 -43.64
C ARG A 28 -61.98 0.24 -42.53
N GLN A 29 -62.11 -1.03 -42.12
CA GLN A 29 -61.00 -1.67 -41.42
C GLN A 29 -59.92 -1.89 -42.47
N GLU A 30 -58.94 -0.99 -42.52
CA GLU A 30 -57.64 -1.34 -43.07
C GLU A 30 -57.28 -2.69 -42.45
N ASN A 31 -57.17 -3.72 -43.29
CA ASN A 31 -56.56 -4.97 -42.89
C ASN A 31 -55.10 -4.63 -42.61
N VAL A 32 -54.81 -4.07 -41.43
CA VAL A 32 -53.53 -4.27 -40.80
C VAL A 32 -53.52 -5.76 -40.50
N SER A 33 -53.12 -6.55 -41.49
CA SER A 33 -52.68 -7.91 -41.24
C SER A 33 -51.41 -7.76 -40.42
N LEU A 34 -51.55 -7.47 -39.13
CA LEU A 34 -50.50 -7.68 -38.16
C LEU A 34 -50.12 -9.15 -38.35
N VAL A 35 -48.98 -9.38 -39.00
CA VAL A 35 -48.46 -10.72 -39.16
C VAL A 35 -48.23 -11.19 -37.74
N LYS A 36 -48.98 -12.21 -37.29
CA LYS A 36 -48.85 -12.71 -35.91
C LYS A 36 -47.38 -13.06 -35.68
N GLY A 37 -46.74 -12.38 -34.73
CA GLY A 37 -45.31 -12.55 -34.45
C GLY A 37 -44.43 -11.34 -34.81
N GLU A 38 -44.88 -10.43 -35.68
CA GLU A 38 -44.09 -9.28 -36.13
C GLU A 38 -43.68 -8.37 -34.97
N TRP A 39 -44.66 -7.98 -34.14
CA TRP A 39 -44.41 -7.24 -32.91
C TRP A 39 -43.43 -7.94 -31.97
N GLN A 40 -43.54 -9.27 -31.80
CA GLN A 40 -42.63 -10.02 -30.93
C GLN A 40 -41.20 -10.02 -31.49
N VAL A 41 -41.04 -10.16 -32.81
CA VAL A 41 -39.73 -10.16 -33.45
C VAL A 41 -39.10 -8.78 -33.38
N GLU A 42 -39.86 -7.72 -33.66
CA GLU A 42 -39.42 -6.34 -33.59
C GLU A 42 -39.01 -5.96 -32.16
N PHE A 43 -39.85 -6.26 -31.16
CA PHE A 43 -39.51 -6.04 -29.75
C PHE A 43 -38.22 -6.77 -29.34
N LEU A 44 -38.03 -8.01 -29.79
CA LEU A 44 -36.82 -8.76 -29.47
C LEU A 44 -35.57 -8.17 -30.15
N GLN A 45 -35.70 -7.79 -31.43
CA GLN A 45 -34.58 -7.30 -32.23
C GLN A 45 -34.16 -5.89 -31.85
N ASP A 46 -35.13 -4.98 -31.73
CA ASP A 46 -34.87 -3.56 -31.67
C ASP A 46 -34.86 -3.03 -30.23
N ASN A 47 -35.52 -3.71 -29.29
CA ASN A 47 -35.49 -3.31 -27.88
C ASN A 47 -34.62 -4.24 -27.04
N TYR A 48 -34.95 -5.54 -26.97
CA TYR A 48 -34.28 -6.47 -26.06
C TYR A 48 -32.81 -6.72 -26.44
N PHE A 49 -32.50 -7.10 -27.68
CA PHE A 49 -31.12 -7.36 -28.09
C PHE A 49 -30.25 -6.11 -28.11
N GLN A 50 -30.85 -4.93 -28.33
CA GLN A 50 -30.13 -3.68 -28.20
C GLN A 50 -29.75 -3.41 -26.73
N ALA A 51 -30.67 -3.60 -25.79
CA ALA A 51 -30.37 -3.47 -24.36
C ALA A 51 -29.30 -4.48 -23.88
N GLU A 52 -29.37 -5.72 -24.34
CA GLU A 52 -28.33 -6.73 -24.06
C GLU A 52 -26.97 -6.35 -24.65
N ARG A 53 -26.95 -5.71 -25.82
CA ARG A 53 -25.71 -5.20 -26.42
C ARG A 53 -25.12 -4.05 -25.62
N GLU A 54 -25.96 -3.12 -25.15
CA GLU A 54 -25.55 -1.99 -24.29
C GLU A 54 -25.03 -2.51 -22.93
N LEU A 55 -25.70 -3.50 -22.32
CA LEU A 55 -25.23 -4.17 -21.11
C LEU A 55 -23.89 -4.88 -21.32
N LEU A 56 -23.71 -5.58 -22.44
CA LEU A 56 -22.46 -6.25 -22.76
C LEU A 56 -21.31 -5.25 -22.96
N GLU A 57 -21.59 -4.08 -23.54
CA GLU A 57 -20.62 -3.00 -23.69
C GLU A 57 -20.21 -2.43 -22.32
N ILE A 58 -21.17 -2.19 -21.43
CA ILE A 58 -20.91 -1.78 -20.04
C ILE A 58 -20.04 -2.81 -19.33
N ASP A 59 -20.37 -4.10 -19.42
CA ASP A 59 -19.59 -5.18 -18.78
C ASP A 59 -18.16 -5.26 -19.34
N ALA A 60 -18.00 -5.08 -20.64
CA ALA A 60 -16.68 -5.08 -21.30
C ALA A 60 -15.82 -3.91 -20.83
N ILE A 61 -16.39 -2.72 -20.77
CA ILE A 61 -15.73 -1.51 -20.27
C ILE A 61 -15.41 -1.65 -18.78
N ALA A 62 -16.37 -2.09 -17.96
CA ALA A 62 -16.17 -2.33 -16.54
C ALA A 62 -15.04 -3.31 -16.27
N LYS A 63 -14.93 -4.38 -17.07
CA LYS A 63 -13.81 -5.32 -16.97
C LYS A 63 -12.46 -4.66 -17.26
N GLU A 64 -12.38 -3.82 -18.30
CA GLU A 64 -11.15 -3.08 -18.64
C GLU A 64 -10.78 -2.05 -17.58
N VAL A 65 -11.77 -1.33 -17.05
CA VAL A 65 -11.60 -0.38 -15.95
C VAL A 65 -11.08 -1.09 -14.70
N GLY A 66 -11.74 -2.15 -14.25
CA GLY A 66 -11.33 -2.83 -13.02
C GLY A 66 -9.92 -3.41 -13.12
N ILE A 67 -9.49 -3.82 -14.31
CA ILE A 67 -8.11 -4.28 -14.56
C ILE A 67 -7.11 -3.13 -14.53
N SER A 68 -7.44 -2.02 -15.19
CA SER A 68 -6.60 -0.81 -15.16
C SER A 68 -6.42 -0.30 -13.72
N VAL A 69 -7.50 -0.29 -12.94
CA VAL A 69 -7.48 0.09 -11.52
C VAL A 69 -6.54 -0.82 -10.73
N ILE A 70 -6.67 -2.14 -10.86
CA ILE A 70 -5.79 -3.08 -10.14
C ILE A 70 -4.32 -2.85 -10.49
N GLY A 71 -4.01 -2.69 -11.79
CA GLY A 71 -2.64 -2.46 -12.25
C GLY A 71 -2.05 -1.14 -11.74
N GLU A 72 -2.82 -0.05 -11.82
CA GLU A 72 -2.38 1.27 -11.39
C GLU A 72 -2.18 1.33 -9.87
N ILE A 73 -3.14 0.81 -9.10
CA ILE A 73 -3.03 0.72 -7.63
C ILE A 73 -1.81 -0.11 -7.23
N ALA A 74 -1.57 -1.26 -7.88
CA ALA A 74 -0.37 -2.09 -7.66
C ALA A 74 0.93 -1.30 -7.91
N SER A 75 1.03 -0.65 -9.07
CA SER A 75 2.22 0.11 -9.47
C SER A 75 2.51 1.32 -8.57
N ASN A 76 1.50 1.87 -7.89
CA ASN A 76 1.63 3.02 -7.01
C ASN A 76 1.60 2.65 -5.52
N GLY A 77 1.84 1.37 -5.18
CA GLY A 77 1.93 0.92 -3.79
C GLY A 77 0.64 1.09 -3.00
N GLY A 78 -0.52 1.13 -3.66
CA GLY A 78 -1.82 1.30 -3.01
C GLY A 78 -2.37 2.73 -2.99
N TYR A 79 -1.69 3.69 -3.64
CA TYR A 79 -2.06 5.11 -3.61
C TYR A 79 -2.42 5.62 -5.00
N LEU A 80 -3.27 6.67 -5.09
CA LEU A 80 -3.54 7.38 -6.35
C LEU A 80 -2.48 8.44 -6.66
N GLU A 81 -1.94 9.04 -5.60
CA GLU A 81 -0.96 10.11 -5.65
C GLU A 81 0.16 9.82 -4.66
N SER A 82 0.94 10.84 -4.30
CA SER A 82 1.95 10.73 -3.25
C SER A 82 1.32 10.23 -1.95
N SER A 83 1.90 9.16 -1.39
CA SER A 83 1.53 8.67 -0.07
C SER A 83 1.66 9.77 0.99
N SER A 84 0.68 9.87 1.88
CA SER A 84 0.74 10.74 3.06
C SER A 84 1.88 10.39 4.01
N CYS A 85 2.45 9.19 3.84
CA CYS A 85 3.59 8.67 4.58
C CYS A 85 4.93 9.12 3.98
N GLY A 86 4.89 9.83 2.85
CA GLY A 86 6.07 10.22 2.07
C GLY A 86 6.34 9.29 0.90
N ASN A 87 7.39 9.61 0.17
CA ASN A 87 7.86 8.80 -0.96
C ASN A 87 9.39 8.75 -0.98
N VAL A 88 9.92 7.72 -1.65
CA VAL A 88 11.35 7.54 -1.92
C VAL A 88 11.50 7.44 -3.43
N ASN A 89 12.13 8.44 -4.06
CA ASN A 89 12.24 8.53 -5.52
C ASN A 89 10.90 8.37 -6.26
N GLY A 90 9.82 8.96 -5.72
CA GLY A 90 8.48 8.88 -6.30
C GLY A 90 7.70 7.61 -5.97
N VAL A 91 8.32 6.63 -5.30
CA VAL A 91 7.64 5.39 -4.86
C VAL A 91 7.06 5.59 -3.46
N ALA A 92 5.81 5.19 -3.25
CA ALA A 92 5.09 5.36 -1.99
C ALA A 92 5.78 4.62 -0.83
N LEU A 93 5.99 5.33 0.29
CA LEU A 93 6.55 4.74 1.51
C LEU A 93 5.44 4.02 2.30
N TRP A 94 5.70 2.78 2.69
CA TRP A 94 4.86 2.02 3.61
C TRP A 94 5.43 2.09 5.03
N LYS A 95 4.58 2.47 5.99
CA LYS A 95 4.92 2.51 7.41
C LYS A 95 3.78 1.93 8.22
N LYS A 96 4.09 1.20 9.29
CA LYS A 96 3.09 0.48 10.11
C LYS A 96 1.91 1.34 10.57
N ASP A 97 2.17 2.60 10.93
CA ASP A 97 1.16 3.55 11.40
C ASP A 97 0.57 4.43 10.28
N CYS A 98 0.99 4.18 9.04
CA CYS A 98 0.60 4.96 7.86
C CYS A 98 0.38 4.00 6.69
N LEU A 99 -0.73 3.28 6.77
CA LEU A 99 -1.27 2.48 5.69
C LEU A 99 -2.61 3.11 5.34
N LEU A 100 -2.72 3.70 4.15
CA LEU A 100 -4.05 3.97 3.62
C LEU A 100 -4.61 2.65 3.11
N GLY A 101 -5.88 2.39 3.43
CA GLY A 101 -6.61 1.31 2.79
C GLY A 101 -6.68 1.62 1.30
N TYR A 102 -6.01 0.80 0.49
CA TYR A 102 -6.11 0.84 -0.98
C TYR A 102 -7.58 0.85 -1.42
N ASP A 103 -8.51 0.35 -0.61
CA ASP A 103 -9.96 0.42 -0.79
C ASP A 103 -10.46 1.80 -1.26
N GLY A 104 -10.04 2.89 -0.61
CA GLY A 104 -10.52 4.25 -0.96
C GLY A 104 -9.95 4.74 -2.30
N ALA A 105 -8.67 4.46 -2.53
CA ALA A 105 -7.98 4.79 -3.78
C ALA A 105 -8.60 4.01 -4.96
N THR A 106 -8.82 2.72 -4.77
CA THR A 106 -9.37 1.80 -5.78
C THR A 106 -10.76 2.24 -6.25
N VAL A 107 -11.65 2.61 -5.31
CA VAL A 107 -13.00 3.09 -5.67
C VAL A 107 -12.95 4.41 -6.40
N THR A 108 -12.16 5.37 -5.91
CA THR A 108 -12.05 6.71 -6.51
C THR A 108 -11.53 6.65 -7.94
N LEU A 109 -10.50 5.81 -8.19
CA LEU A 109 -9.96 5.62 -9.54
C LEU A 109 -10.96 4.92 -10.46
N ALA A 110 -11.67 3.91 -9.94
CA ALA A 110 -12.69 3.22 -10.71
C ALA A 110 -13.84 4.14 -11.11
N GLU A 111 -14.33 4.97 -10.20
CA GLU A 111 -15.35 6.00 -10.49
C GLU A 111 -14.86 6.96 -11.59
N THR A 112 -13.62 7.45 -11.46
CA THR A 112 -13.01 8.36 -12.45
C THR A 112 -12.92 7.72 -13.83
N LEU A 113 -12.45 6.47 -13.92
CA LEU A 113 -12.32 5.77 -15.20
C LEU A 113 -13.67 5.37 -15.80
N LEU A 114 -14.65 5.01 -14.96
CA LEU A 114 -16.01 4.76 -15.42
C LEU A 114 -16.67 6.03 -15.97
N GLU A 115 -16.53 7.18 -15.30
CA GLU A 115 -17.06 8.46 -15.78
C GLU A 115 -16.44 8.86 -17.13
N GLN A 116 -15.14 8.59 -17.32
CA GLN A 116 -14.46 8.86 -18.59
C GLN A 116 -14.91 7.95 -19.74
N GLN A 117 -15.13 6.67 -19.47
CA GLN A 117 -15.45 5.66 -20.50
C GLN A 117 -16.95 5.52 -20.76
N LEU A 118 -17.79 5.83 -19.76
CA LEU A 118 -19.26 5.76 -19.79
C LEU A 118 -19.88 7.08 -19.31
N PRO A 119 -19.61 8.22 -19.98
CA PRO A 119 -20.01 9.54 -19.50
C PRO A 119 -21.54 9.75 -19.45
N GLU A 120 -22.31 8.89 -20.12
CA GLU A 120 -23.78 8.94 -20.12
C GLU A 120 -24.41 8.17 -18.95
N ILE A 121 -23.61 7.47 -18.15
CA ILE A 121 -24.07 6.61 -17.05
C ILE A 121 -23.49 7.10 -15.73
N GLU A 122 -24.36 7.64 -14.87
CA GLU A 122 -23.99 8.04 -13.52
C GLU A 122 -24.22 6.87 -12.54
N PHE A 123 -23.12 6.24 -12.10
CA PHE A 123 -23.19 5.15 -11.12
C PHE A 123 -23.38 5.71 -9.71
N SER A 124 -24.37 5.20 -8.97
CA SER A 124 -24.67 5.65 -7.61
C SER A 124 -23.74 5.06 -6.56
N GLU A 125 -23.15 3.90 -6.85
CA GLU A 125 -22.21 3.19 -5.99
C GLU A 125 -21.24 2.38 -6.86
N VAL A 126 -19.97 2.36 -6.48
CA VAL A 126 -18.90 1.56 -7.09
C VAL A 126 -18.13 0.85 -5.99
N GLY A 127 -17.71 -0.40 -6.21
CA GLY A 127 -17.01 -1.15 -5.17
C GLY A 127 -16.20 -2.35 -5.66
N PHE A 128 -15.21 -2.71 -4.84
CA PHE A 128 -14.41 -3.92 -4.98
C PHE A 128 -14.60 -4.78 -3.72
N THR A 129 -14.91 -6.06 -3.87
CA THR A 129 -15.09 -6.96 -2.72
C THR A 129 -14.83 -8.41 -3.13
N ASN A 130 -13.87 -9.09 -2.46
CA ASN A 130 -13.59 -10.52 -2.65
C ASN A 130 -13.40 -10.92 -4.13
N GLY A 131 -12.62 -10.14 -4.88
CA GLY A 131 -12.42 -10.35 -6.32
C GLY A 131 -13.64 -10.02 -7.18
N LEU A 132 -14.61 -9.25 -6.69
CA LEU A 132 -15.73 -8.73 -7.47
C LEU A 132 -15.60 -7.22 -7.64
N PHE A 133 -15.67 -6.73 -8.88
CA PHE A 133 -15.86 -5.31 -9.18
C PHE A 133 -17.29 -5.06 -9.62
N TRP A 134 -17.97 -4.13 -8.96
CA TRP A 134 -19.39 -3.91 -9.18
C TRP A 134 -19.74 -2.43 -9.15
N ALA A 135 -20.82 -2.07 -9.85
CA ALA A 135 -21.42 -0.75 -9.75
C ALA A 135 -22.94 -0.81 -9.89
N LYS A 136 -23.63 0.15 -9.26
CA LYS A 136 -25.07 0.34 -9.37
C LYS A 136 -25.36 1.50 -10.32
N GLY A 137 -25.86 1.18 -11.51
CA GLY A 137 -26.29 2.19 -12.48
C GLY A 137 -27.79 2.48 -12.41
N PRO A 138 -28.24 3.52 -13.12
CA PRO A 138 -29.65 3.88 -13.22
C PRO A 138 -30.42 2.90 -14.10
N GLU A 139 -31.75 3.04 -14.09
CA GLU A 139 -32.61 2.38 -15.07
C GLU A 139 -32.52 3.14 -16.41
N GLN A 140 -32.18 2.43 -17.46
CA GLN A 140 -32.07 2.88 -18.85
C GLN A 140 -33.24 2.34 -19.67
N ASN A 141 -33.51 2.96 -20.81
CA ASN A 141 -34.61 2.58 -21.68
C ASN A 141 -34.19 2.57 -23.14
N VAL A 142 -34.44 1.44 -23.81
CA VAL A 142 -34.41 1.33 -25.28
C VAL A 142 -35.84 1.42 -25.79
N SER A 143 -36.18 2.52 -26.46
CA SER A 143 -37.51 2.76 -27.03
C SER A 143 -37.49 2.89 -28.54
N THR A 144 -38.48 2.28 -29.19
CA THR A 144 -38.87 2.49 -30.59
C THR A 144 -40.21 3.23 -30.64
N GLU A 145 -40.77 3.48 -31.84
CA GLU A 145 -42.06 4.18 -31.96
C GLU A 145 -43.20 3.43 -31.24
N ASP A 146 -43.16 2.09 -31.24
CA ASP A 146 -44.23 1.24 -30.75
C ASP A 146 -43.91 0.50 -29.45
N ASN A 147 -42.65 0.49 -28.99
CA ASN A 147 -42.21 -0.34 -27.87
C ASN A 147 -41.14 0.32 -26.98
N SER A 148 -41.07 -0.11 -25.72
CA SER A 148 -39.98 0.25 -24.81
C SER A 148 -39.52 -0.95 -23.99
N TYR A 149 -38.22 -0.98 -23.68
CA TYR A 149 -37.62 -1.96 -22.80
C TYR A 149 -36.70 -1.26 -21.81
N PHE A 150 -36.93 -1.53 -20.53
CA PHE A 150 -36.17 -0.95 -19.42
C PHE A 150 -35.18 -1.97 -18.88
N TYR A 151 -33.96 -1.52 -18.64
CA TYR A 151 -32.90 -2.35 -18.04
C TYR A 151 -32.11 -1.53 -17.02
N LYS A 152 -31.38 -2.19 -16.11
CA LYS A 152 -30.50 -1.50 -15.16
C LYS A 152 -29.08 -1.53 -15.66
N ALA A 153 -28.45 -0.37 -15.82
CA ALA A 153 -27.05 -0.25 -16.23
C ALA A 153 -26.07 -0.60 -15.08
N SER A 154 -26.35 -1.67 -14.34
CA SER A 154 -25.51 -2.15 -13.23
C SER A 154 -24.70 -3.35 -13.68
N PHE A 155 -23.49 -3.49 -13.15
CA PHE A 155 -22.62 -4.63 -13.44
C PHE A 155 -22.03 -5.25 -12.18
N ALA A 156 -21.58 -6.49 -12.33
CA ALA A 156 -20.85 -7.24 -11.31
C ALA A 156 -19.86 -8.20 -11.99
N ILE A 157 -18.62 -7.76 -12.14
CA ILE A 157 -17.56 -8.45 -12.87
C ILE A 157 -16.66 -9.22 -11.90
N PRO A 158 -16.61 -10.56 -11.97
CA PRO A 158 -15.66 -11.34 -11.19
C PRO A 158 -14.25 -11.24 -11.79
N PHE A 159 -13.28 -11.11 -10.90
CA PHE A 159 -11.86 -11.21 -11.16
C PHE A 159 -11.31 -12.44 -10.44
N ASP A 160 -10.42 -13.17 -11.13
CA ASP A 160 -9.68 -14.30 -10.56
C ASP A 160 -8.55 -13.82 -9.62
N TYR A 161 -8.70 -12.63 -9.02
CA TYR A 161 -7.69 -11.92 -8.25
C TYR A 161 -8.35 -11.15 -7.10
N ASN A 162 -7.82 -11.34 -5.87
CA ASN A 162 -8.32 -10.69 -4.67
C ASN A 162 -7.29 -9.64 -4.18
N LEU A 163 -7.51 -8.40 -4.60
CA LEU A 163 -6.68 -7.25 -4.22
C LEU A 163 -6.47 -7.18 -2.71
N ASN A 164 -7.52 -7.44 -1.93
CA ASN A 164 -7.50 -7.22 -0.50
C ASN A 164 -6.63 -8.23 0.23
N GLU A 165 -6.73 -9.51 -0.13
CA GLU A 165 -5.92 -10.56 0.46
C GLU A 165 -4.44 -10.37 0.10
N GLU A 166 -4.15 -10.02 -1.14
CA GLU A 166 -2.77 -9.87 -1.61
C GLU A 166 -2.06 -8.66 -0.99
N TYR A 167 -2.72 -7.50 -0.92
CA TYR A 167 -2.14 -6.34 -0.24
C TYR A 167 -1.88 -6.59 1.24
N ASN A 168 -2.81 -7.25 1.93
CA ASN A 168 -2.64 -7.60 3.33
C ASN A 168 -1.43 -8.53 3.53
N GLN A 169 -1.24 -9.50 2.64
CA GLN A 169 -0.07 -10.39 2.69
C GLN A 169 1.23 -9.63 2.40
N LEU A 170 1.27 -8.81 1.34
CA LEU A 170 2.45 -8.02 0.99
C LEU A 170 2.87 -7.07 2.12
N GLN A 171 1.91 -6.45 2.79
CA GLN A 171 2.18 -5.60 3.95
C GLN A 171 2.75 -6.39 5.14
N GLN A 172 2.21 -7.58 5.42
CA GLN A 172 2.74 -8.44 6.49
C GLN A 172 4.18 -8.88 6.18
N ASP A 173 4.43 -9.27 4.94
CA ASP A 173 5.76 -9.67 4.46
C ASP A 173 6.74 -8.50 4.56
N ALA A 174 6.32 -7.30 4.13
CA ALA A 174 7.08 -6.06 4.22
C ALA A 174 7.52 -5.76 5.66
N PHE A 175 6.58 -5.75 6.60
CA PHE A 175 6.91 -5.43 8.00
C PHE A 175 7.70 -6.54 8.69
N THR A 176 7.56 -7.78 8.25
CA THR A 176 8.42 -8.88 8.70
C THR A 176 9.86 -8.66 8.22
N LEU A 177 10.06 -8.26 6.96
CA LEU A 177 11.37 -7.95 6.42
C LEU A 177 12.01 -6.76 7.14
N VAL A 178 11.24 -5.68 7.41
CA VAL A 178 11.71 -4.53 8.19
C VAL A 178 12.17 -4.98 9.58
N ALA A 179 11.35 -5.75 10.30
CA ALA A 179 11.70 -6.21 11.63
C ALA A 179 13.01 -7.04 11.67
N LYS A 180 13.28 -7.82 10.62
CA LYS A 180 14.51 -8.61 10.50
C LYS A 180 15.74 -7.78 10.16
N CYS A 181 15.61 -6.83 9.23
CA CYS A 181 16.77 -6.13 8.66
C CYS A 181 17.00 -4.71 9.21
N GLN A 182 16.08 -4.13 9.99
CA GLN A 182 16.26 -2.78 10.53
C GLN A 182 17.52 -2.65 11.39
N ALA A 183 17.90 -3.71 12.12
CA ALA A 183 19.06 -3.74 13.00
C ALA A 183 20.35 -4.25 12.34
N ALA A 184 20.32 -4.60 11.04
CA ALA A 184 21.50 -5.05 10.33
C ALA A 184 22.37 -3.85 9.92
N GLU A 185 23.66 -3.83 10.28
CA GLU A 185 24.57 -2.75 9.84
C GLU A 185 24.62 -2.68 8.31
N ASN A 186 24.87 -3.81 7.66
CA ASN A 186 24.81 -3.97 6.21
C ASN A 186 23.39 -4.31 5.75
N LEU A 187 22.59 -3.27 5.49
CA LEU A 187 21.20 -3.42 5.06
C LEU A 187 21.08 -4.24 3.77
N GLN A 188 21.89 -3.94 2.77
CA GLN A 188 21.81 -4.58 1.46
C GLN A 188 22.07 -6.10 1.55
N GLU A 189 23.06 -6.51 2.36
CA GLU A 189 23.34 -7.92 2.61
C GLU A 189 22.17 -8.63 3.28
N CYS A 190 21.62 -8.05 4.37
CA CYS A 190 20.43 -8.60 5.02
C CYS A 190 19.24 -8.73 4.07
N LEU A 191 18.99 -7.70 3.25
CA LEU A 191 17.90 -7.73 2.27
C LEU A 191 18.10 -8.83 1.22
N ASN A 192 19.33 -9.07 0.77
CA ASN A 192 19.61 -10.14 -0.20
C ASN A 192 19.35 -11.54 0.37
N GLU A 193 19.55 -11.72 1.68
CA GLU A 193 19.34 -13.00 2.37
C GLU A 193 17.87 -13.22 2.77
N GLU A 194 17.19 -12.17 3.24
CA GLU A 194 15.87 -12.28 3.89
C GLU A 194 14.69 -11.95 2.97
N LYS A 195 14.90 -11.30 1.82
CA LYS A 195 13.80 -10.97 0.90
C LYS A 195 13.15 -12.22 0.33
N LEU A 196 11.87 -12.10 -0.02
CA LEU A 196 11.15 -13.15 -0.70
C LEU A 196 11.64 -13.31 -2.15
N LEU A 197 11.53 -14.53 -2.70
CA LEU A 197 12.06 -14.86 -4.02
C LEU A 197 11.44 -14.01 -5.14
N TYR A 198 10.15 -13.66 -5.00
CA TYR A 198 9.39 -12.84 -5.94
C TYR A 198 9.56 -11.33 -5.72
N TRP A 199 10.45 -10.93 -4.81
CA TRP A 199 10.77 -9.53 -4.55
C TRP A 199 12.13 -9.20 -5.15
N GLU A 200 12.19 -8.04 -5.79
CA GLU A 200 13.40 -7.40 -6.24
C GLU A 200 13.66 -6.16 -5.38
N VAL A 201 14.92 -5.95 -5.03
CA VAL A 201 15.34 -4.75 -4.32
C VAL A 201 15.65 -3.68 -5.36
N GLY A 202 15.00 -2.54 -5.24
CA GLY A 202 15.03 -1.48 -6.25
C GLY A 202 13.71 -1.30 -6.99
N ASN A 203 13.80 -0.57 -8.10
CA ASN A 203 12.73 -0.55 -9.10
C ASN A 203 12.60 -1.95 -9.75
N CYS A 204 11.53 -2.18 -10.54
CA CYS A 204 11.36 -3.43 -11.30
C CYS A 204 12.43 -3.67 -12.40
N ASN A 205 13.50 -2.86 -12.43
CA ASN A 205 14.68 -3.06 -13.28
C ASN A 205 15.91 -3.53 -12.46
N GLY A 206 15.78 -3.69 -11.13
CA GLY A 206 16.78 -4.28 -10.25
C GLY A 206 17.85 -3.33 -9.70
N ASP A 207 17.71 -2.01 -9.86
CA ASP A 207 18.69 -1.06 -9.33
C ASP A 207 18.48 -0.84 -7.82
N TYR A 208 19.44 -1.24 -6.99
CA TYR A 208 19.40 -0.98 -5.55
C TYR A 208 19.38 0.53 -5.28
N ILE A 209 18.31 1.01 -4.63
CA ILE A 209 18.10 2.40 -4.29
C ILE A 209 17.86 2.49 -2.79
N GLU A 210 18.82 3.07 -2.08
CA GLU A 210 18.74 3.35 -0.65
C GLU A 210 18.92 4.86 -0.39
N ILE A 211 17.99 5.45 0.35
CA ILE A 211 18.08 6.83 0.84
C ILE A 211 17.68 6.84 2.31
N ASP A 212 18.61 7.21 3.20
CA ASP A 212 18.38 7.25 4.65
C ASP A 212 17.77 5.93 5.19
N ARG A 213 18.37 4.79 4.81
CA ARG A 213 17.90 3.43 5.11
C ARG A 213 16.47 3.11 4.65
N LYS A 214 15.93 3.90 3.72
CA LYS A 214 14.68 3.59 3.03
C LYS A 214 14.99 2.99 1.68
N VAL A 215 14.38 1.86 1.40
CA VAL A 215 14.69 1.04 0.22
C VAL A 215 13.43 0.81 -0.58
N VAL A 216 13.55 0.96 -1.91
CA VAL A 216 12.48 0.68 -2.87
C VAL A 216 12.45 -0.82 -3.16
N PHE A 217 11.26 -1.38 -3.34
CA PHE A 217 11.04 -2.76 -3.74
C PHE A 217 10.08 -2.84 -4.93
N CYS A 218 10.31 -3.86 -5.74
CA CYS A 218 9.33 -4.35 -6.71
C CYS A 218 8.97 -5.79 -6.35
N ALA A 219 7.70 -6.06 -6.05
CA ALA A 219 7.21 -7.40 -5.80
C ALA A 219 6.37 -7.88 -6.98
N SER A 220 6.71 -9.02 -7.55
CA SER A 220 5.84 -9.70 -8.52
C SER A 220 4.79 -10.53 -7.80
N SER A 221 3.52 -10.33 -8.14
CA SER A 221 2.43 -11.17 -7.63
C SER A 221 2.74 -12.65 -7.86
N PRO A 222 2.70 -13.51 -6.84
CA PRO A 222 2.80 -14.95 -7.05
C PRO A 222 1.60 -15.49 -7.83
N PHE A 223 0.52 -14.71 -7.91
CA PHE A 223 -0.68 -15.03 -8.68
C PHE A 223 -0.61 -14.39 -10.07
N SER A 224 -1.06 -15.14 -11.05
CA SER A 224 -1.15 -14.64 -12.42
C SER A 224 -2.53 -14.02 -12.66
N VAL A 225 -2.59 -12.77 -13.08
CA VAL A 225 -3.86 -12.15 -13.46
C VAL A 225 -4.08 -12.27 -14.96
N ARG A 226 -5.32 -12.58 -15.35
CA ARG A 226 -5.71 -12.60 -16.76
C ARG A 226 -6.06 -11.19 -17.20
N LEU A 227 -5.07 -10.47 -17.72
CA LEU A 227 -5.27 -9.15 -18.30
C LEU A 227 -5.67 -9.28 -19.78
N PRO A 228 -6.70 -8.55 -20.26
CA PRO A 228 -6.96 -8.42 -21.69
C PRO A 228 -5.78 -7.69 -22.34
N PHE A 229 -5.13 -8.36 -23.29
CA PHE A 229 -4.21 -7.70 -24.21
C PHE A 229 -5.03 -7.22 -25.41
N GLY A 230 -4.75 -6.01 -25.89
CA GLY A 230 -5.51 -5.34 -26.95
C GLY A 230 -5.92 -6.25 -28.12
N SER A 231 -7.08 -5.95 -28.72
CA SER A 231 -7.68 -6.64 -29.87
C SER A 231 -8.06 -8.12 -29.68
N GLY A 232 -8.62 -8.48 -28.51
CA GLY A 232 -9.43 -9.69 -28.38
C GLY A 232 -8.68 -11.02 -28.23
N THR A 233 -7.36 -10.98 -28.01
CA THR A 233 -6.57 -12.18 -27.67
C THR A 233 -6.20 -12.21 -26.18
N TYR A 234 -7.03 -12.88 -25.38
CA TYR A 234 -6.74 -13.20 -23.97
C TYR A 234 -5.73 -14.35 -23.89
N ARG A 235 -4.42 -14.10 -23.90
CA ARG A 235 -3.43 -15.20 -23.74
C ARG A 235 -2.18 -14.94 -22.91
N SER A 236 -1.87 -13.72 -22.46
CA SER A 236 -0.73 -13.52 -21.55
C SER A 236 -1.22 -13.35 -20.12
N PHE A 237 -0.94 -14.36 -19.30
CA PHE A 237 -0.87 -14.17 -17.86
C PHE A 237 0.27 -13.19 -17.59
N GLN A 238 -0.04 -12.05 -16.98
CA GLN A 238 0.97 -11.16 -16.43
C GLN A 238 0.88 -11.24 -14.91
N HIS A 239 2.04 -11.26 -14.27
CA HIS A 239 2.15 -11.04 -12.84
C HIS A 239 1.94 -9.54 -12.62
N LEU A 240 1.12 -9.18 -11.63
CA LEU A 240 1.04 -7.79 -11.20
C LEU A 240 2.34 -7.42 -10.53
N GLU A 241 2.86 -6.23 -10.83
CA GLU A 241 4.06 -5.70 -10.20
C GLU A 241 3.65 -4.63 -9.20
N TYR A 242 3.98 -4.85 -7.93
CA TYR A 242 3.78 -3.88 -6.87
C TYR A 242 5.06 -3.10 -6.65
N GLN A 243 4.95 -1.78 -6.59
CA GLN A 243 6.09 -0.93 -6.20
C GLN A 243 5.78 -0.22 -4.90
N PHE A 244 6.69 -0.33 -3.94
CA PHE A 244 6.58 0.32 -2.63
C PHE A 244 7.98 0.53 -2.05
N ALA A 245 8.10 1.48 -1.13
CA ALA A 245 9.32 1.69 -0.37
C ALA A 245 9.09 1.32 1.10
N LEU A 246 10.14 0.83 1.76
CA LEU A 246 10.13 0.46 3.17
C LEU A 246 11.19 1.26 3.93
N ASP A 247 10.88 1.59 5.18
CA ASP A 247 11.80 2.31 6.08
C ASP A 247 12.47 1.32 7.05
N PHE A 248 13.80 1.18 6.93
CA PHE A 248 14.63 0.37 7.82
C PHE A 248 15.47 1.24 8.76
N THR A 249 15.05 2.49 9.00
CA THR A 249 15.68 3.33 10.02
C THR A 249 15.53 2.61 11.36
N PRO A 250 16.65 2.26 12.03
CA PRO A 250 16.58 1.50 13.27
C PRO A 250 15.92 2.35 14.37
N THR A 251 15.16 1.69 15.23
CA THR A 251 14.51 2.33 16.39
C THR A 251 15.52 2.67 17.48
N THR A 252 16.57 1.86 17.60
CA THR A 252 17.72 2.02 18.50
C THR A 252 18.96 2.33 17.66
N PRO A 253 19.85 3.25 18.06
CA PRO A 253 21.09 3.46 17.33
C PRO A 253 21.96 2.19 17.33
N PHE A 254 22.83 2.06 16.31
CA PHE A 254 23.77 0.95 16.21
C PHE A 254 24.81 1.00 17.34
N SER A 255 25.32 -0.16 17.74
CA SER A 255 26.43 -0.26 18.69
C SER A 255 27.69 0.40 18.11
N LEU A 256 28.45 1.09 18.96
CA LEU A 256 29.70 1.73 18.55
C LEU A 256 30.84 0.72 18.53
N VAL A 257 31.45 0.49 17.38
CA VAL A 257 32.62 -0.40 17.26
C VAL A 257 33.90 0.43 17.13
N GLY A 258 35.01 -0.09 17.66
CA GLY A 258 36.31 0.57 17.56
C GLY A 258 36.46 1.73 18.54
N VAL A 259 35.81 1.63 19.71
CA VAL A 259 36.06 2.53 20.82
C VAL A 259 37.48 2.29 21.31
N THR A 260 38.28 3.35 21.44
CA THR A 260 39.61 3.27 22.04
C THR A 260 39.70 4.19 23.23
N VAL A 261 40.47 3.76 24.23
CA VAL A 261 40.73 4.55 25.44
C VAL A 261 42.23 4.64 25.63
N ASP A 262 42.74 5.87 25.78
CA ASP A 262 44.15 6.15 26.04
C ASP A 262 44.30 6.93 27.34
N LYS A 263 45.33 6.63 28.12
CA LYS A 263 45.63 7.39 29.34
C LYS A 263 46.51 8.59 29.02
N VAL A 264 46.02 9.80 29.34
CA VAL A 264 46.73 11.06 29.12
C VAL A 264 46.99 11.74 30.46
N GLY A 265 48.13 11.41 31.07
CA GLY A 265 48.44 11.83 32.44
C GLY A 265 47.56 11.09 33.45
N GLU A 266 46.71 11.82 34.17
CA GLU A 266 45.69 11.26 35.10
C GLU A 266 44.29 11.19 34.47
N ASP A 267 44.12 11.70 33.25
CA ASP A 267 42.85 11.79 32.54
C ASP A 267 42.76 10.65 31.49
N TYR A 268 41.56 10.34 30.99
CA TYR A 268 41.32 9.31 29.97
C TYR A 268 40.80 9.95 28.69
N LEU A 269 41.44 9.69 27.56
CA LEU A 269 40.99 10.13 26.24
C LEU A 269 40.26 8.98 25.56
N LEU A 270 38.98 9.17 25.29
CA LEU A 270 38.15 8.25 24.54
C LEU A 270 38.06 8.71 23.09
N GLN A 271 38.13 7.76 22.16
CA GLN A 271 37.92 7.98 20.74
C GLN A 271 36.96 6.93 20.19
N PHE A 272 35.96 7.36 19.42
CA PHE A 272 34.94 6.49 18.83
C PHE A 272 34.33 7.12 17.58
N PRO A 273 33.72 6.34 16.66
CA PRO A 273 33.15 6.88 15.43
C PRO A 273 31.97 7.81 15.67
N LEU A 274 31.86 8.86 14.85
CA LEU A 274 30.65 9.68 14.77
C LEU A 274 29.53 8.88 14.10
N THR A 275 28.34 8.90 14.70
CA THR A 275 27.12 8.27 14.15
C THR A 275 25.99 9.30 14.02
N ASP A 276 24.81 8.85 13.58
CA ASP A 276 23.59 9.66 13.50
C ASP A 276 22.85 9.81 14.86
N ALA A 277 23.56 9.55 15.96
CA ALA A 277 23.06 9.68 17.33
C ALA A 277 22.88 11.15 17.75
N GLU A 278 21.97 11.39 18.68
CA GLU A 278 21.71 12.72 19.27
C GLU A 278 22.73 13.04 20.37
N SER A 279 23.15 12.01 21.12
CA SER A 279 24.17 12.07 22.16
C SER A 279 24.79 10.69 22.37
N TYR A 280 25.77 10.61 23.26
CA TYR A 280 26.45 9.38 23.64
C TYR A 280 26.43 9.22 25.16
N ARG A 281 26.63 8.00 25.64
CA ARG A 281 26.80 7.71 27.06
C ARG A 281 28.05 6.86 27.25
N LEU A 282 28.92 7.35 28.13
CA LEU A 282 30.10 6.61 28.57
C LEU A 282 29.75 5.88 29.86
N HIS A 283 29.92 4.57 29.85
CA HIS A 283 29.85 3.69 31.02
C HIS A 283 31.25 3.30 31.44
N TYR A 284 31.53 3.34 32.73
CA TYR A 284 32.78 2.80 33.25
C TYR A 284 32.61 2.11 34.59
N THR A 285 33.41 1.07 34.81
CA THR A 285 33.34 0.25 36.02
C THR A 285 34.67 -0.44 36.33
N ASP A 286 34.89 -0.74 37.60
CA ASP A 286 36.00 -1.59 38.07
C ASP A 286 35.59 -3.07 38.23
N TRP A 287 34.36 -3.45 37.82
CA TRP A 287 33.87 -4.82 37.90
C TRP A 287 34.53 -5.73 36.84
N PRO A 288 35.37 -6.72 37.22
CA PRO A 288 36.13 -7.48 36.22
C PRO A 288 35.29 -8.38 35.32
N ASP A 289 34.08 -8.77 35.75
CA ASP A 289 33.25 -9.70 34.99
C ASP A 289 32.53 -9.03 33.80
N VAL A 290 32.62 -7.70 33.65
CA VAL A 290 32.10 -7.02 32.44
C VAL A 290 33.01 -7.19 31.23
N MET A 291 34.24 -7.69 31.42
CA MET A 291 35.16 -7.95 30.32
C MET A 291 34.56 -8.97 29.35
N GLY A 292 34.32 -8.54 28.11
CA GLY A 292 33.68 -9.34 27.07
C GLY A 292 32.16 -9.47 27.22
N ALA A 293 31.53 -8.69 28.09
CA ALA A 293 30.08 -8.53 28.10
C ALA A 293 29.66 -7.64 26.91
N GLU A 294 28.61 -8.08 26.22
CA GLU A 294 28.00 -7.37 25.08
C GLU A 294 26.49 -7.41 25.28
N GLY A 295 25.78 -6.37 24.84
CA GLY A 295 24.32 -6.32 24.90
C GLY A 295 23.74 -5.07 25.56
N ILE A 296 22.49 -5.17 25.99
CA ILE A 296 21.73 -4.05 26.55
C ILE A 296 22.26 -3.71 27.95
N VAL A 297 22.42 -2.42 28.24
CA VAL A 297 23.01 -1.92 29.50
C VAL A 297 22.28 -2.47 30.71
N GLU A 298 20.94 -2.50 30.70
CA GLU A 298 20.12 -3.03 31.80
C GLU A 298 20.27 -4.54 32.02
N GLU A 299 20.76 -5.29 31.03
CA GLU A 299 21.03 -6.73 31.17
C GLU A 299 22.41 -6.97 31.79
N ILE A 300 23.39 -6.12 31.45
CA ILE A 300 24.75 -6.13 32.00
C ILE A 300 24.74 -5.61 33.45
N PHE A 301 23.98 -4.54 33.69
CA PHE A 301 23.82 -3.87 34.98
C PHE A 301 22.35 -3.95 35.45
N PRO A 302 21.87 -5.12 35.89
CA PRO A 302 20.47 -5.32 36.26
C PRO A 302 20.03 -4.42 37.42
N GLN A 303 18.97 -3.65 37.17
CA GLN A 303 18.42 -2.73 38.16
C GLN A 303 18.00 -3.46 39.45
N GLY A 304 18.43 -2.93 40.60
CA GLY A 304 18.13 -3.48 41.92
C GLY A 304 19.26 -4.27 42.57
N ILE A 305 20.34 -4.56 41.84
CA ILE A 305 21.61 -5.00 42.42
C ILE A 305 22.55 -3.80 42.42
N SER A 306 22.71 -3.13 43.57
CA SER A 306 23.76 -2.11 43.70
C SER A 306 25.12 -2.79 43.53
N LEU A 307 25.91 -2.34 42.57
CA LEU A 307 27.27 -2.82 42.38
C LEU A 307 28.14 -2.47 43.60
N ASP A 308 27.82 -1.39 44.33
CA ASP A 308 28.46 -1.07 45.61
C ASP A 308 28.34 -2.22 46.61
N SER A 309 27.22 -2.96 46.58
CA SER A 309 27.01 -4.13 47.45
C SER A 309 27.96 -5.29 47.11
N ARG A 310 28.50 -5.30 45.89
CA ARG A 310 29.56 -6.22 45.43
C ARG A 310 30.95 -5.61 45.57
N GLY A 311 31.06 -4.35 46.01
CA GLY A 311 32.31 -3.62 46.15
C GLY A 311 32.86 -3.06 44.84
N PHE A 312 32.03 -2.95 43.81
CA PHE A 312 32.38 -2.39 42.51
C PHE A 312 31.64 -1.06 42.27
N VAL A 313 32.26 -0.16 41.54
CA VAL A 313 31.69 1.12 41.13
C VAL A 313 31.23 1.01 39.68
N GLU A 314 30.03 1.50 39.40
CA GLU A 314 29.57 1.80 38.03
C GLU A 314 29.10 3.25 38.02
N GLU A 315 29.59 3.99 37.05
CA GLU A 315 29.15 5.35 36.77
C GLU A 315 28.99 5.54 35.28
N HIS A 316 28.15 6.51 34.93
CA HIS A 316 27.91 6.90 33.56
C HIS A 316 27.94 8.41 33.38
N VAL A 317 28.46 8.84 32.23
CA VAL A 317 28.53 10.24 31.83
C VAL A 317 27.81 10.42 30.51
N SER A 318 26.90 11.39 30.46
CA SER A 318 26.27 11.80 29.20
C SER A 318 27.22 12.71 28.43
N ILE A 319 27.43 12.39 27.17
CA ILE A 319 28.30 13.10 26.25
C ILE A 319 27.40 13.70 25.16
N ASP A 320 27.25 15.02 25.17
CA ASP A 320 26.54 15.71 24.09
C ASP A 320 27.27 15.52 22.76
N SER A 321 26.52 15.55 21.65
CA SER A 321 27.10 15.52 20.31
C SER A 321 28.19 16.59 20.14
N PRO A 322 29.31 16.28 19.46
CA PRO A 322 30.45 17.17 19.39
C PRO A 322 30.08 18.48 18.70
N SER A 323 30.34 19.60 19.36
CA SER A 323 30.06 20.95 18.84
C SER A 323 31.32 21.70 18.39
N ILE A 324 32.50 21.14 18.66
CA ILE A 324 33.80 21.74 18.35
C ILE A 324 34.57 20.84 17.39
N SER A 325 34.96 21.36 16.23
CA SER A 325 35.86 20.64 15.32
C SER A 325 37.32 20.88 15.70
N SER A 326 37.96 19.86 16.30
CA SER A 326 39.37 19.87 16.71
C SER A 326 39.87 18.45 16.94
N CYS A 327 41.12 18.18 16.55
CA CYS A 327 41.82 16.92 16.83
C CYS A 327 42.72 17.00 18.08
N SER A 328 42.58 18.05 18.88
CA SER A 328 43.37 18.27 20.08
C SER A 328 42.44 18.73 21.21
N PRO A 329 41.85 17.78 21.95
CA PRO A 329 40.98 18.10 23.08
C PRO A 329 41.80 18.78 24.18
N ASP A 330 41.39 19.99 24.57
CA ASP A 330 42.09 20.85 25.53
C ASP A 330 41.23 21.19 26.77
N VAL A 331 39.91 21.01 26.67
CA VAL A 331 38.94 21.17 27.74
C VAL A 331 38.39 19.80 28.10
N ALA A 332 38.51 19.45 29.38
CA ALA A 332 37.99 18.19 29.88
C ALA A 332 36.45 18.14 29.88
N ASN A 333 35.91 16.93 29.75
CA ASN A 333 34.49 16.60 29.75
C ASN A 333 33.71 17.28 28.61
N LEU A 334 34.39 17.55 27.49
CA LEU A 334 33.79 18.09 26.27
C LEU A 334 34.09 17.16 25.09
N ALA A 335 33.09 16.96 24.21
CA ALA A 335 33.24 16.19 22.99
C ALA A 335 33.75 17.07 21.83
N TYR A 336 34.73 16.56 21.11
CA TYR A 336 35.33 17.18 19.94
C TYR A 336 35.15 16.28 18.71
N LEU A 337 34.97 16.89 17.53
CA LEU A 337 34.93 16.19 16.26
C LEU A 337 36.29 16.33 15.55
N CYS A 338 36.92 15.21 15.28
CA CYS A 338 38.13 15.11 14.47
C CYS A 338 37.87 14.14 13.34
N ASP A 339 37.78 14.66 12.11
CA ASP A 339 37.31 13.90 10.94
C ASP A 339 35.96 13.20 11.25
N ASP A 340 35.89 11.88 11.14
CA ASP A 340 34.69 11.07 11.41
C ASP A 340 34.73 10.42 12.81
N GLN A 341 35.47 11.00 13.75
CA GLN A 341 35.68 10.48 15.10
C GLN A 341 35.34 11.52 16.17
N VAL A 342 34.69 11.06 17.23
CA VAL A 342 34.44 11.81 18.44
C VAL A 342 35.59 11.56 19.41
N LEU A 343 36.17 12.64 19.92
CA LEU A 343 37.20 12.64 20.96
C LEU A 343 36.60 13.20 22.25
N TYR A 344 36.73 12.46 23.35
CA TYR A 344 36.22 12.89 24.66
C TYR A 344 37.29 12.70 25.74
N LEU A 345 37.72 13.82 26.34
CA LEU A 345 38.70 13.80 27.43
C LEU A 345 37.98 13.72 28.78
N LEU A 346 37.85 12.51 29.32
CA LEU A 346 37.26 12.28 30.64
C LEU A 346 38.23 12.69 31.74
N LYS A 347 37.77 13.62 32.59
CA LYS A 347 38.44 14.00 33.83
C LYS A 347 37.50 13.81 35.00
N ASP A 348 37.79 12.78 35.78
CA ASP A 348 37.04 12.47 36.99
C ASP A 348 38.00 12.09 38.13
N THR A 349 37.91 12.85 39.23
CA THR A 349 38.72 12.61 40.42
C THR A 349 38.32 11.34 41.17
N GLY A 350 37.11 10.82 40.96
CA GLY A 350 36.62 9.57 41.54
C GLY A 350 37.31 8.32 40.97
N LEU A 351 37.91 8.42 39.78
CA LEU A 351 38.66 7.34 39.15
C LEU A 351 40.04 7.09 39.77
N VAL A 352 40.54 8.03 40.56
CA VAL A 352 41.90 7.97 41.11
C VAL A 352 41.98 6.84 42.15
N GLY A 353 42.59 5.72 41.76
CA GLY A 353 42.78 4.54 42.60
C GLY A 353 41.90 3.34 42.24
N LEU A 354 40.99 3.50 41.27
CA LEU A 354 40.23 2.39 40.67
C LEU A 354 41.06 1.85 39.50
N SER A 355 41.57 0.63 39.61
CA SER A 355 42.33 -0.05 38.57
C SER A 355 42.26 -1.57 38.79
N PRO A 356 41.97 -2.37 37.76
CA PRO A 356 41.70 -1.98 36.37
C PRO A 356 40.31 -1.33 36.19
N LEU A 357 40.17 -0.48 35.18
CA LEU A 357 38.90 0.12 34.75
C LEU A 357 38.52 -0.38 33.37
N SER A 358 37.24 -0.66 33.20
CA SER A 358 36.63 -1.01 31.91
C SER A 358 35.68 0.10 31.47
N PHE A 359 35.75 0.48 30.20
CA PHE A 359 34.97 1.55 29.60
C PHE A 359 34.15 1.04 28.43
N ALA A 360 32.92 1.53 28.26
CA ALA A 360 32.10 1.29 27.10
C ALA A 360 31.38 2.57 26.69
N VAL A 361 31.20 2.81 25.39
CA VAL A 361 30.45 3.96 24.88
C VAL A 361 29.25 3.47 24.10
N THR A 362 28.09 4.04 24.37
CA THR A 362 26.84 3.80 23.66
C THR A 362 26.36 5.08 22.98
N ALA A 363 25.60 4.93 21.90
CA ALA A 363 24.90 5.99 21.22
C ALA A 363 23.46 6.13 21.76
N ILE A 364 22.93 7.34 21.77
CA ILE A 364 21.55 7.63 22.17
C ILE A 364 20.83 8.34 21.03
N LYS A 365 19.65 7.83 20.66
CA LYS A 365 18.80 8.42 19.61
C LYS A 365 17.33 8.18 19.96
N ASN A 366 16.50 9.23 19.91
CA ASN A 366 15.08 9.16 20.28
C ASN A 366 14.84 8.61 21.70
N SER A 367 15.72 8.92 22.65
CA SER A 367 15.72 8.38 24.03
C SER A 367 16.00 6.87 24.15
N GLU A 368 16.37 6.19 23.07
CA GLU A 368 16.80 4.79 23.09
C GLU A 368 18.34 4.73 23.05
N GLU A 369 18.92 3.80 23.82
CA GLU A 369 20.36 3.61 23.94
C GLU A 369 20.81 2.38 23.13
N SER A 370 21.92 2.50 22.39
CA SER A 370 22.49 1.39 21.65
C SER A 370 23.03 0.31 22.61
N PRO A 371 23.01 -0.97 22.24
CA PRO A 371 23.73 -2.00 23.00
C PRO A 371 25.23 -1.70 23.08
N ILE A 372 25.87 -2.14 24.17
CA ILE A 372 27.33 -2.16 24.31
C ILE A 372 27.88 -3.26 23.38
N SER A 373 28.81 -2.87 22.50
CA SER A 373 29.56 -3.77 21.63
C SER A 373 30.70 -4.46 22.36
N GLU A 374 31.47 -3.72 23.16
CA GLU A 374 32.63 -4.20 23.89
C GLU A 374 32.97 -3.27 25.06
N PHE A 375 33.62 -3.82 26.08
CA PHE A 375 34.29 -3.06 27.11
C PHE A 375 35.80 -3.01 26.83
N ILE A 376 36.37 -1.81 26.85
CA ILE A 376 37.80 -1.57 26.71
C ILE A 376 38.42 -1.45 28.09
N THR A 377 39.33 -2.37 28.42
CA THR A 377 40.04 -2.36 29.70
C THR A 377 41.41 -1.70 29.55
N MET A 378 41.72 -0.80 30.47
CA MET A 378 43.06 -0.21 30.60
C MET A 378 43.84 -0.95 31.67
N GLU A 379 44.97 -1.55 31.29
CA GLU A 379 45.95 -2.16 32.22
C GLU A 379 46.75 -1.13 33.03
#